data_AF-A0A3C1XCX8-F1
#
_entry.id   AF-A0A3C1XCX8-F1
#
_cell.length_a   1.000
_cell.length_b   1.000
_cell.length_c   1.000
_cell.angle_alpha   90.00
_cell.angle_beta   90.00
_cell.angle_gamma   90.00
#
_symmetry.space_group_name_H-M   'P 1'
#
loop_
_entity.id
_entity.type
_entity.pdbx_description
1 polymer ?
#
loop_
_entity_poly.entity_id
_entity_poly.type
_entity_poly.pdbx_seq_one_letter_code
_entity_poly.pdbx_strand_id
1 'polypeptide(L)'
;YLFSGNLGAIITIVFALVMNWASPFTALQLLFINLVNDSVPAIALGMEKAEPNVMNKKPRPSDEGIFEGGLMASVAVRGTLIGIAAIISQYIGMQVSDELGVAMAFTTLILARSLQTFTARSNSQTILSLGLFSNKYVLGAVVFCLGLYSLTTLPFTREFFSIPANFDMHYWLLAAGLALAALLMMEIIKALRVFISQKKAKVSVNKLG
;
A
#
# COMPACT_ATOMS: atom_id res chain seq x y z
N TYR A 1 0.51 6.88 4.43
CA TYR A 1 1.04 5.51 4.37
C TYR A 1 0.28 4.61 5.36
N LEU A 2 0.49 4.77 6.67
CA LEU A 2 -0.11 3.91 7.71
C LEU A 2 -1.64 3.83 7.63
N PHE A 3 -2.33 4.98 7.57
CA PHE A 3 -3.79 5.03 7.46
C PHE A 3 -4.33 4.27 6.23
N SER A 4 -3.67 4.39 5.07
CA SER A 4 -4.09 3.70 3.84
C SER A 4 -3.99 2.18 3.99
N GLY A 5 -2.87 1.68 4.53
CA GLY A 5 -2.67 0.25 4.68
C GLY A 5 -3.63 -0.36 5.71
N ASN A 6 -3.85 0.33 6.83
CA ASN A 6 -4.80 -0.10 7.86
C ASN A 6 -6.23 -0.11 7.33
N LEU A 7 -6.60 0.92 6.56
CA LEU A 7 -7.91 0.96 5.90
C LEU A 7 -8.07 -0.22 4.93
N GLY A 8 -7.04 -0.57 4.16
CA GLY A 8 -7.07 -1.74 3.28
C GLY A 8 -7.34 -3.05 4.04
N ALA A 9 -6.64 -3.27 5.15
CA ALA A 9 -6.87 -4.44 6.00
C ALA A 9 -8.30 -4.47 6.58
N ILE A 10 -8.80 -3.33 7.08
CA ILE A 10 -10.17 -3.21 7.60
C ILE A 10 -11.19 -3.53 6.51
N ILE A 11 -11.02 -2.98 5.30
CA ILE A 11 -11.92 -3.25 4.16
C ILE A 11 -11.96 -4.75 3.87
N THR A 12 -10.81 -5.42 3.80
CA THR A 12 -10.76 -6.87 3.54
C THR A 12 -11.45 -7.67 4.64
N ILE A 13 -11.23 -7.34 5.92
CA ILE A 13 -11.87 -8.02 7.05
C ILE A 13 -13.40 -7.82 7.03
N VAL A 14 -13.86 -6.58 6.87
CA VAL A 14 -15.30 -6.27 6.82
C VAL A 14 -15.96 -6.96 5.62
N PHE A 15 -15.30 -6.98 4.47
CA PHE A 15 -15.80 -7.68 3.30
C PHE A 15 -15.93 -9.18 3.56
N ALA A 16 -14.89 -9.82 4.07
CA ALA A 16 -14.91 -11.24 4.41
C ALA A 16 -16.03 -11.57 5.40
N LEU A 17 -16.24 -10.73 6.42
CA LEU A 17 -17.33 -10.88 7.38
C LEU A 17 -18.71 -10.81 6.72
N VAL A 18 -18.95 -9.81 5.86
CA VAL A 18 -20.23 -9.65 5.16
C VAL A 18 -20.50 -10.81 4.20
N MET A 19 -19.45 -11.34 3.56
CA MET A 19 -19.54 -12.48 2.64
C MET A 19 -19.53 -13.83 3.34
N ASN A 20 -19.44 -13.86 4.68
CA ASN A 20 -19.33 -15.07 5.49
C ASN A 20 -18.14 -15.96 5.09
N TRP A 21 -16.99 -15.34 4.82
CA TRP A 21 -15.71 -16.01 4.53
C TRP A 21 -14.89 -16.20 5.81
N ALA A 22 -13.90 -17.11 5.75
CA ALA A 22 -12.87 -17.20 6.78
C ALA A 22 -12.17 -15.83 6.97
N SER A 23 -11.73 -15.55 8.21
CA SER A 23 -11.01 -14.32 8.51
C SER A 23 -9.75 -14.24 7.64
N PRO A 24 -9.56 -13.18 6.84
CA PRO A 24 -8.48 -13.10 5.86
C PRO A 24 -7.11 -12.93 6.50
N PHE A 25 -7.07 -12.50 7.77
CA PHE A 25 -5.84 -12.32 8.52
C PHE A 25 -5.96 -12.89 9.92
N THR A 26 -4.86 -13.42 10.43
CA THR A 26 -4.72 -13.76 11.85
C THR A 26 -4.26 -12.57 12.67
N ALA A 27 -4.48 -12.62 13.99
CA ALA A 27 -4.01 -11.58 14.90
C ALA A 27 -2.48 -11.39 14.81
N LEU A 28 -1.72 -12.49 14.68
CA LEU A 28 -0.27 -12.44 14.58
C LEU A 28 0.20 -11.81 13.27
N GLN A 29 -0.43 -12.15 12.14
CA GLN A 29 -0.16 -11.52 10.86
C GLN A 29 -0.39 -10.00 10.89
N LEU A 30 -1.52 -9.55 11.47
CA LEU A 30 -1.83 -8.12 11.60
C LEU A 30 -0.86 -7.40 12.54
N LEU A 31 -0.47 -8.03 13.65
CA LEU A 31 0.54 -7.48 14.55
C LEU A 31 1.88 -7.32 13.83
N PHE A 32 2.31 -8.34 13.09
CA PHE A 32 3.55 -8.31 12.33
C PHE A 32 3.54 -7.20 11.27
N ILE A 33 2.44 -7.05 10.53
CA ILE A 33 2.29 -5.99 9.53
C ILE A 33 2.38 -4.61 10.19
N ASN A 34 1.55 -4.35 11.21
CA ASN A 34 1.40 -3.00 11.76
C ASN A 34 2.57 -2.58 12.65
N LEU A 35 3.19 -3.52 13.38
CA LEU A 35 4.27 -3.21 14.32
C LEU A 35 5.65 -3.33 13.68
N VAL A 36 5.91 -4.41 12.94
CA VAL A 36 7.25 -4.69 12.41
C VAL A 36 7.37 -4.15 10.99
N ASN A 37 6.52 -4.61 10.08
CA ASN A 37 6.66 -4.29 8.67
C ASN A 37 6.49 -2.80 8.41
N ASP A 38 5.45 -2.16 8.95
CA ASP A 38 5.14 -0.76 8.62
C ASP A 38 5.99 0.30 9.32
N SER A 39 6.60 -0.05 10.46
CA SER A 39 7.47 0.87 11.19
C SER A 39 8.69 1.28 10.37
N VAL A 40 9.27 0.34 9.63
CA VAL A 40 10.48 0.59 8.83
C VAL A 40 10.22 1.56 7.67
N PRO A 41 9.22 1.35 6.80
CA PRO A 41 8.80 2.33 5.80
C PRO A 41 8.37 3.67 6.38
N ALA A 42 7.67 3.69 7.52
CA ALA A 42 7.23 4.94 8.14
C ALA A 42 8.42 5.82 8.54
N ILE A 43 9.46 5.23 9.16
CA ILE A 43 10.70 5.93 9.51
C ILE A 43 11.43 6.38 8.24
N ALA A 44 11.55 5.51 7.23
CA ALA A 44 12.23 5.84 5.98
C ALA A 44 11.55 6.96 5.17
N LEU A 45 10.22 7.02 5.19
CA LEU A 45 9.45 8.12 4.60
C LEU A 45 9.67 9.44 5.36
N GLY A 46 9.91 9.39 6.68
CA GLY A 46 10.31 10.55 7.47
C GLY A 46 11.67 11.13 7.08
N MET A 47 12.52 10.33 6.43
CA MET A 47 13.82 10.75 5.90
C MET A 47 13.74 11.25 4.44
N GLU A 48 12.54 11.37 3.86
CA GLU A 48 12.37 11.93 2.51
C GLU A 48 12.69 13.42 2.50
N LYS A 49 13.33 13.87 1.42
CA LYS A 49 13.67 15.29 1.24
C LYS A 49 12.40 16.13 1.08
N ALA A 50 12.47 17.39 1.52
CA ALA A 50 11.39 18.34 1.31
C ALA A 50 11.03 18.49 -0.17
N GLU A 51 9.74 18.64 -0.48
CA GLU A 51 9.27 18.84 -1.86
C GLU A 51 9.87 20.14 -2.44
N PRO A 52 10.26 20.15 -3.74
CA PRO A 52 10.63 21.38 -4.42
C PRO A 52 9.49 22.41 -4.32
N ASN A 53 9.84 23.68 -4.07
CA ASN A 53 8.89 24.79 -3.90
C ASN A 53 8.02 24.72 -2.63
N VAL A 54 8.38 23.93 -1.61
CA VAL A 54 7.65 23.92 -0.33
C VAL A 54 7.59 25.32 0.30
N MET A 55 8.68 26.10 0.22
CA MET A 55 8.75 27.48 0.73
C MET A 55 7.96 28.50 -0.10
N ASN A 56 7.54 28.14 -1.32
CA ASN A 56 6.71 28.98 -2.19
C ASN A 56 5.21 28.72 -1.98
N LYS A 57 4.84 27.71 -1.18
CA LYS A 57 3.46 27.45 -0.78
C LYS A 57 3.11 28.33 0.42
N LYS A 58 1.87 28.83 0.46
CA LYS A 58 1.37 29.56 1.63
C LYS A 58 1.43 28.66 2.87
N PRO A 59 1.72 29.22 4.07
CA PRO A 59 1.61 28.49 5.32
C PRO A 59 0.23 27.83 5.46
N ARG A 60 0.19 26.62 6.00
CA ARG A 60 -1.07 25.92 6.27
C ARG A 60 -1.85 26.68 7.35
N PRO A 61 -3.18 26.87 7.19
CA PRO A 61 -4.03 27.43 8.24
C PRO A 61 -3.94 26.60 9.53
N SER A 62 -4.02 27.25 10.69
CA SER A 62 -3.94 26.58 12.00
C SER A 62 -5.15 25.70 12.31
N ASP A 63 -6.26 25.93 11.62
CA ASP A 63 -7.52 25.18 11.69
C ASP A 63 -7.59 24.03 10.67
N GLU A 64 -6.62 23.91 9.75
CA GLU A 64 -6.57 22.83 8.76
C GLU A 64 -6.25 21.49 9.46
N GLY A 65 -7.22 20.57 9.48
CA GLY A 65 -7.06 19.24 10.04
C GLY A 65 -6.06 18.37 9.26
N ILE A 66 -5.49 17.36 9.93
CA ILE A 66 -4.47 16.45 9.35
C ILE A 66 -4.95 15.78 8.05
N PHE A 67 -6.27 15.56 7.90
CA PHE A 67 -6.87 14.87 6.76
C PHE A 67 -7.30 15.78 5.60
N GLU A 68 -7.08 17.09 5.71
CA GLU A 68 -7.44 18.07 4.69
C GLU A 68 -6.46 18.06 3.49
N GLY A 69 -6.70 18.92 2.49
CA GLY A 69 -5.84 19.01 1.31
C GLY A 69 -5.83 17.78 0.39
N GLY A 70 -6.89 16.96 0.42
CA GLY A 70 -7.00 15.74 -0.40
C GLY A 70 -6.25 14.52 0.14
N LEU A 71 -5.74 14.59 1.37
CA LEU A 71 -5.13 13.45 2.04
C LEU A 71 -6.15 12.34 2.29
N MET A 72 -7.35 12.67 2.80
CA MET A 72 -8.39 11.66 3.07
C MET A 72 -8.80 10.90 1.80
N ALA A 73 -9.01 11.61 0.69
CA ALA A 73 -9.30 10.98 -0.60
C ALA A 73 -8.15 10.07 -1.08
N SER A 74 -6.90 10.46 -0.82
CA SER A 74 -5.73 9.63 -1.16
C SER A 74 -5.64 8.39 -0.27
N VAL A 75 -5.98 8.53 1.02
CA VAL A 75 -6.05 7.41 1.97
C VAL A 75 -7.13 6.42 1.56
N ALA A 76 -8.34 6.90 1.27
CA ALA A 76 -9.46 6.09 0.82
C ALA A 76 -9.12 5.31 -0.46
N VAL A 77 -8.67 5.99 -1.52
CA VAL A 77 -8.34 5.34 -2.79
C VAL A 77 -7.27 4.26 -2.62
N ARG A 78 -6.16 4.57 -1.92
CA ARG A 78 -5.08 3.59 -1.72
C ARG A 78 -5.53 2.42 -0.88
N GLY A 79 -6.23 2.67 0.23
CA GLY A 79 -6.76 1.63 1.11
C GLY A 79 -7.73 0.71 0.37
N THR A 80 -8.67 1.28 -0.39
CA THR A 80 -9.61 0.49 -1.20
C THR A 80 -8.90 -0.38 -2.24
N LEU A 81 -7.91 0.16 -2.96
CA LEU A 81 -7.15 -0.63 -3.94
C LEU A 81 -6.41 -1.81 -3.30
N ILE A 82 -5.77 -1.59 -2.15
CA ILE A 82 -5.11 -2.66 -1.38
C ILE A 82 -6.13 -3.69 -0.91
N GLY A 83 -7.24 -3.21 -0.35
CA GLY A 83 -8.31 -4.07 0.16
C GLY A 83 -8.89 -4.97 -0.93
N ILE A 84 -9.21 -4.41 -2.11
CA ILE A 84 -9.71 -5.16 -3.27
C ILE A 84 -8.70 -6.20 -3.73
N ALA A 85 -7.41 -5.85 -3.83
CA ALA A 85 -6.38 -6.81 -4.22
C ALA A 85 -6.26 -7.98 -3.24
N ALA A 86 -6.30 -7.70 -1.93
CA ALA A 86 -6.29 -8.73 -0.90
C ALA A 86 -7.58 -9.59 -0.91
N ILE A 87 -8.75 -9.00 -1.15
CA ILE A 87 -10.02 -9.72 -1.30
C ILE A 87 -9.97 -10.68 -2.50
N ILE A 88 -9.48 -10.22 -3.65
CA ILE A 88 -9.34 -11.06 -4.85
C ILE A 88 -8.33 -12.18 -4.57
N SER A 89 -7.23 -11.88 -3.90
CA SER A 89 -6.21 -12.86 -3.53
C SER A 89 -6.76 -13.95 -2.60
N GLN A 90 -7.49 -13.54 -1.55
CA GLN A 90 -8.20 -14.44 -0.64
C GLN A 90 -9.15 -15.35 -1.42
N TYR A 91 -9.97 -14.77 -2.29
CA TYR A 91 -10.98 -15.50 -3.06
C TYR A 91 -10.36 -16.59 -3.93
N ILE A 92 -9.24 -16.30 -4.59
CA ILE A 92 -8.51 -17.25 -5.43
C ILE A 92 -7.97 -18.40 -4.57
N GLY A 93 -7.34 -18.12 -3.43
CA GLY A 93 -6.81 -19.15 -2.54
C GLY A 93 -7.90 -20.04 -1.92
N MET A 94 -9.04 -19.45 -1.57
CA MET A 94 -10.21 -20.16 -1.04
C MET A 94 -10.82 -21.16 -2.02
N GLN A 95 -10.55 -21.05 -3.33
CA GLN A 95 -10.96 -22.08 -4.30
C GLN A 95 -10.26 -23.42 -4.07
N VAL A 96 -9.20 -23.43 -3.28
CA VAL A 96 -8.40 -24.62 -2.95
C VAL A 96 -8.58 -24.98 -1.48
N SER A 97 -8.40 -24.01 -0.58
CA SER A 97 -8.59 -24.18 0.87
C SER A 97 -8.62 -22.81 1.56
N ASP A 98 -9.33 -22.71 2.69
CA ASP A 98 -9.43 -21.46 3.45
C ASP A 98 -8.05 -20.97 3.94
N GLU A 99 -7.18 -21.89 4.37
CA GLU A 99 -5.82 -21.57 4.83
C GLU A 99 -4.97 -20.96 3.71
N LEU A 100 -5.12 -21.45 2.49
CA LEU A 100 -4.43 -20.90 1.32
C LEU A 100 -4.96 -19.50 0.98
N GLY A 101 -6.27 -19.29 1.11
CA GLY A 101 -6.87 -17.96 1.04
C GLY A 101 -6.19 -16.99 2.01
N VAL A 102 -6.11 -17.36 3.29
CA VAL A 102 -5.49 -16.53 4.35
C VAL A 102 -4.03 -16.21 4.03
N ALA A 103 -3.25 -17.20 3.56
CA ALA A 103 -1.86 -17.00 3.16
C ALA A 103 -1.70 -16.06 1.95
N MET A 104 -2.59 -16.18 0.96
CA MET A 104 -2.62 -15.33 -0.22
C MET A 104 -3.02 -13.89 0.13
N ALA A 105 -4.04 -13.70 0.97
CA ALA A 105 -4.44 -12.38 1.45
C ALA A 105 -3.32 -11.70 2.25
N PHE A 106 -2.71 -12.41 3.20
CA PHE A 106 -1.57 -11.93 3.97
C PHE A 106 -0.41 -11.50 3.06
N THR A 107 -0.03 -12.37 2.11
CA THR A 107 1.04 -12.11 1.15
C THR A 107 0.73 -10.88 0.29
N THR A 108 -0.47 -10.78 -0.27
CA THR A 108 -0.85 -9.61 -1.08
C THR A 108 -0.86 -8.33 -0.25
N LEU A 109 -1.39 -8.37 0.98
CA LEU A 109 -1.46 -7.20 1.85
C LEU A 109 -0.04 -6.70 2.22
N ILE A 110 0.84 -7.58 2.71
CA ILE A 110 2.18 -7.18 3.16
C ILE A 110 3.07 -6.71 2.00
N LEU A 111 2.98 -7.35 0.82
CA LEU A 111 3.69 -6.91 -0.37
C LEU A 111 3.16 -5.57 -0.89
N ALA A 112 1.83 -5.41 -0.97
CA ALA A 112 1.23 -4.16 -1.42
C ALA A 112 1.58 -3.00 -0.49
N ARG A 113 1.59 -3.21 0.83
CA ARG A 113 2.03 -2.20 1.80
C ARG A 113 3.52 -1.88 1.67
N SER A 114 4.38 -2.89 1.54
CA SER A 114 5.81 -2.65 1.33
C SER A 114 6.06 -1.84 0.06
N LEU A 115 5.41 -2.19 -1.05
CA LEU A 115 5.55 -1.48 -2.32
C LEU A 115 4.89 -0.10 -2.33
N GLN A 116 3.76 0.11 -1.64
CA GLN A 116 3.10 1.43 -1.58
C GLN A 116 4.03 2.47 -0.96
N THR A 117 5.08 2.07 -0.23
CA THR A 117 6.08 3.00 0.30
C THR A 117 6.62 3.91 -0.80
N PHE A 118 6.88 3.38 -2.00
CA PHE A 118 7.31 4.18 -3.14
C PHE A 118 6.26 5.21 -3.56
N THR A 119 4.99 4.82 -3.63
CA THR A 119 3.89 5.74 -4.01
C THR A 119 3.58 6.73 -2.89
N ALA A 120 3.93 6.42 -1.65
CA ALA A 120 3.70 7.27 -0.49
C ALA A 120 4.73 8.40 -0.35
N ARG A 121 5.85 8.36 -1.07
CA ARG A 121 6.91 9.39 -1.06
C ARG A 121 6.40 10.78 -1.43
N SER A 122 5.42 10.87 -2.33
CA SER A 122 4.73 12.13 -2.64
C SER A 122 3.27 11.90 -2.98
N ASN A 123 2.45 12.87 -2.59
CA ASN A 123 1.04 12.94 -2.99
C ASN A 123 0.83 13.74 -4.27
N SER A 124 1.84 14.48 -4.73
CA SER A 124 1.76 15.38 -5.88
C SER A 124 2.60 14.94 -7.08
N GLN A 125 3.58 14.06 -6.88
CA GLN A 125 4.46 13.54 -7.92
C GLN A 125 4.35 12.01 -8.04
N THR A 126 4.52 11.52 -9.26
CA THR A 126 4.55 10.08 -9.57
C THR A 126 5.92 9.50 -9.23
N ILE A 127 5.99 8.18 -9.06
CA ILE A 127 7.27 7.49 -8.79
C ILE A 127 8.28 7.73 -9.92
N LEU A 128 7.82 7.73 -11.18
CA LEU A 128 8.65 7.99 -12.35
C LEU A 128 9.28 9.38 -12.34
N SER A 129 8.51 10.39 -11.90
CA SER A 129 9.01 11.77 -11.77
C SER A 129 10.03 11.93 -10.64
N LEU A 130 9.88 11.16 -9.56
CA LEU A 130 10.77 11.22 -8.39
C LEU A 130 12.03 10.36 -8.55
N GLY A 131 11.98 9.34 -9.40
CA GLY A 131 12.99 8.31 -9.55
C GLY A 131 12.97 7.28 -8.41
N LEU A 132 13.00 5.99 -8.76
CA LEU A 132 12.97 4.88 -7.79
C LEU A 132 14.15 4.88 -6.80
N PHE A 133 15.33 5.31 -7.26
CA PHE A 133 16.58 5.27 -6.50
C PHE A 133 16.93 6.59 -5.81
N SER A 134 16.05 7.60 -5.88
CA SER A 134 16.28 8.94 -5.33
C SER A 134 16.39 8.95 -3.80
N ASN A 135 15.65 8.08 -3.11
CA ASN A 135 15.74 7.91 -1.66
C ASN A 135 16.23 6.49 -1.29
N LYS A 136 17.51 6.42 -0.91
CA LYS A 136 18.17 5.17 -0.49
C LYS A 136 17.55 4.56 0.77
N TYR A 137 16.99 5.37 1.67
CA TYR A 137 16.33 4.88 2.89
C TYR A 137 15.01 4.18 2.55
N VAL A 138 14.20 4.75 1.66
CA VAL A 138 12.96 4.12 1.20
C VAL A 138 13.26 2.81 0.48
N LEU A 139 14.26 2.80 -0.41
CA LEU A 139 14.67 1.57 -1.08
C LEU A 139 15.15 0.51 -0.07
N GLY A 140 16.00 0.89 0.87
CA GLY A 140 16.48 0.01 1.93
C GLY A 140 15.35 -0.54 2.80
N ALA A 141 14.37 0.30 3.15
CA ALA A 141 13.20 -0.10 3.91
C ALA A 141 12.36 -1.14 3.15
N VAL A 142 12.09 -0.93 1.85
CA VAL A 142 11.32 -1.89 1.06
C VAL A 142 12.07 -3.21 0.93
N VAL A 143 13.37 -3.19 0.63
CA VAL A 143 14.19 -4.42 0.55
C VAL A 143 14.20 -5.15 1.90
N PHE A 144 14.33 -4.42 3.00
CA PHE A 144 14.28 -4.99 4.34
C PHE A 144 12.92 -5.63 4.65
N CYS A 145 11.81 -4.94 4.36
CA CYS A 145 10.45 -5.47 4.51
C CYS A 145 10.21 -6.72 3.66
N LEU A 146 10.71 -6.74 2.42
CA LEU A 146 10.63 -7.93 1.57
C LEU A 146 11.41 -9.10 2.18
N GLY A 147 12.60 -8.84 2.74
CA GLY A 147 13.38 -9.85 3.47
C GLY A 147 12.66 -10.36 4.72
N LEU A 148 12.03 -9.47 5.50
CA LEU A 148 11.20 -9.84 6.65
C LEU A 148 10.00 -10.69 6.23
N TYR A 149 9.35 -10.35 5.12
CA TYR A 149 8.28 -11.17 4.58
C TYR A 149 8.80 -12.56 4.14
N SER A 150 9.96 -12.66 3.48
CA SER A 150 10.56 -13.96 3.14
C SER A 150 10.85 -14.81 4.38
N LEU A 151 11.17 -14.20 5.53
CA LEU A 151 11.31 -14.93 6.79
C LEU A 151 9.97 -15.57 7.22
N THR A 152 8.82 -15.00 6.88
CA THR A 152 7.51 -15.58 7.24
C THR A 152 7.15 -16.83 6.42
N THR A 153 7.74 -17.00 5.23
CA THR A 153 7.44 -18.14 4.34
C THR A 153 8.37 -19.34 4.56
N LEU A 154 9.38 -19.22 5.43
CA LEU A 154 10.30 -20.31 5.75
C LEU A 154 9.57 -21.46 6.47
N PRO A 155 10.00 -22.72 6.28
CA PRO A 155 9.30 -23.88 6.84
C PRO A 155 9.20 -23.90 8.36
N PHE A 156 10.15 -23.26 9.08
CA PHE A 156 10.13 -23.17 10.55
C PHE A 156 9.16 -22.10 11.08
N THR A 157 8.88 -21.05 10.30
CA THR A 157 8.13 -19.87 10.75
C THR A 157 6.72 -19.81 10.17
N ARG A 158 6.48 -20.44 9.02
CA ARG A 158 5.22 -20.37 8.26
C ARG A 158 3.99 -20.78 9.07
N GLU A 159 4.15 -21.68 10.03
CA GLU A 159 3.06 -22.15 10.89
C GLU A 159 2.52 -21.02 11.79
N PHE A 160 3.41 -20.21 12.37
CA PHE A 160 3.01 -19.04 13.17
C PHE A 160 2.21 -18.03 12.32
N PHE A 161 2.58 -17.90 11.05
CA PHE A 161 1.91 -17.01 10.09
C PHE A 161 0.75 -17.66 9.35
N SER A 162 0.30 -18.86 9.74
CA SER A 162 -0.81 -19.57 9.07
C SER A 162 -0.63 -19.69 7.56
N ILE A 163 0.61 -19.90 7.11
CA ILE A 163 0.96 -20.14 5.71
C ILE A 163 1.07 -21.66 5.52
N PRO A 164 0.15 -22.29 4.76
CA PRO A 164 0.08 -23.74 4.64
C PRO A 164 1.19 -24.31 3.76
N ALA A 165 1.40 -25.62 3.84
CA ALA A 165 2.50 -26.28 3.16
C ALA A 165 2.40 -26.29 1.63
N ASN A 166 1.17 -26.23 1.12
CA ASN A 166 0.82 -26.16 -0.29
C ASN A 166 0.89 -24.73 -0.87
N PHE A 167 1.33 -23.73 -0.08
CA PHE A 167 1.59 -22.39 -0.60
C PHE A 167 2.90 -22.37 -1.40
N ASP A 168 2.77 -22.74 -2.67
CA ASP A 168 3.87 -22.86 -3.61
C ASP A 168 4.17 -21.54 -4.36
N MET A 169 5.10 -21.62 -5.31
CA MET A 169 5.50 -20.47 -6.13
C MET A 169 4.35 -19.93 -6.99
N HIS A 170 3.38 -20.76 -7.37
CA HIS A 170 2.27 -20.33 -8.21
C HIS A 170 1.35 -19.37 -7.44
N TYR A 171 0.89 -19.77 -6.26
CA TYR A 171 0.05 -18.91 -5.41
C TYR A 171 0.80 -17.67 -4.93
N TRP A 172 2.10 -17.82 -4.66
CA TRP A 172 2.96 -16.69 -4.33
C TRP A 172 3.02 -15.66 -5.47
N LEU A 173 3.26 -16.11 -6.71
CA LEU A 173 3.32 -15.24 -7.89
C LEU A 173 1.98 -14.55 -8.17
N LEU A 174 0.86 -15.24 -7.97
CA LEU A 174 -0.48 -14.64 -8.09
C LEU A 174 -0.68 -13.54 -7.04
N ALA A 175 -0.36 -13.82 -5.78
CA ALA A 175 -0.51 -12.86 -4.69
C ALA A 175 0.40 -11.64 -4.86
N ALA A 176 1.65 -11.85 -5.30
CA ALA A 176 2.61 -10.80 -5.64
C ALA A 176 2.16 -9.99 -6.87
N GLY A 177 1.61 -10.65 -7.88
CA GLY A 177 1.05 -10.02 -9.08
C GLY A 177 -0.12 -9.10 -8.75
N LEU A 178 -1.03 -9.52 -7.86
CA LEU A 178 -2.12 -8.68 -7.36
C LEU A 178 -1.63 -7.48 -6.54
N ALA A 179 -0.61 -7.68 -5.70
CA ALA A 179 0.02 -6.58 -4.96
C ALA A 179 0.65 -5.55 -5.90
N LEU A 180 1.36 -6.01 -6.93
CA LEU A 180 1.95 -5.16 -7.96
C LEU A 180 0.86 -4.45 -8.79
N ALA A 181 -0.22 -5.14 -9.13
CA ALA A 181 -1.36 -4.54 -9.83
C ALA A 181 -1.99 -3.39 -9.01
N ALA A 182 -2.17 -3.59 -7.70
CA ALA A 182 -2.64 -2.52 -6.80
C ALA A 182 -1.70 -1.31 -6.82
N LEU A 183 -0.38 -1.53 -6.77
CA LEU A 183 0.63 -0.48 -6.87
C LEU A 183 0.52 0.31 -8.18
N LEU A 184 0.44 -0.40 -9.31
CA LEU A 184 0.34 0.20 -10.64
C LEU A 184 -0.95 1.02 -10.76
N MET A 185 -2.08 0.49 -10.27
CA MET A 185 -3.35 1.21 -10.24
C MET A 185 -3.28 2.48 -9.40
N MET A 186 -2.60 2.45 -8.24
CA MET A 186 -2.38 3.65 -7.42
C MET A 186 -1.60 4.72 -8.18
N GLU A 187 -0.55 4.35 -8.90
CA GLU A 187 0.23 5.31 -9.70
C GLU A 187 -0.55 5.83 -10.91
N ILE A 188 -1.33 5.00 -11.59
CA ILE A 188 -2.17 5.44 -12.71
C ILE A 188 -3.17 6.50 -12.22
N ILE A 189 -3.88 6.24 -11.12
CA ILE A 189 -4.85 7.20 -10.56
C ILE A 189 -4.13 8.50 -10.13
N LYS A 190 -2.94 8.39 -9.54
CA LYS A 190 -2.15 9.57 -9.17
C LYS A 190 -1.72 10.36 -10.41
N ALA A 191 -1.20 9.70 -11.44
CA ALA A 191 -0.78 10.33 -12.69
C ALA A 191 -1.94 11.08 -13.37
N LEU A 192 -3.13 10.46 -13.41
CA LEU A 192 -4.34 11.11 -13.92
C LEU A 192 -4.71 12.36 -13.11
N ARG A 193 -4.64 12.29 -11.78
CA ARG A 193 -4.92 13.44 -10.90
C ARG A 193 -3.95 14.60 -11.15
N VAL A 194 -2.66 14.30 -11.28
CA VAL A 194 -1.61 15.30 -11.57
C VAL A 194 -1.84 15.94 -12.93
N PHE A 195 -2.12 15.14 -13.96
CA PHE A 195 -2.40 15.63 -15.31
C PHE A 195 -3.62 16.57 -15.35
N ILE A 196 -4.71 16.19 -14.68
CA ILE A 196 -5.93 17.02 -14.61
C ILE A 196 -5.65 18.34 -13.87
N SER A 197 -4.87 18.30 -12.78
CA SER A 197 -4.49 19.50 -12.02
C SER A 197 -3.68 20.49 -12.86
N GLN A 198 -2.68 20.01 -13.61
CA GLN A 198 -1.89 20.83 -14.52
C GLN A 198 -2.72 21.44 -15.64
N LYS A 199 -3.68 20.69 -16.20
CA LYS A 199 -4.59 21.18 -17.24
C LYS A 199 -5.49 22.31 -16.71
N LYS A 200 -6.05 22.17 -15.51
CA LYS A 200 -6.85 23.23 -14.88
C LYS A 200 -6.04 24.51 -14.64
N ALA A 201 -4.79 24.38 -14.18
CA ALA A 201 -3.90 25.52 -13.96
C ALA A 201 -3.56 26.28 -15.26
N LYS A 202 -3.33 25.58 -16.38
CA LYS A 202 -3.12 26.21 -17.69
C LYS A 202 -4.37 26.94 -18.21
N VAL A 203 -5.56 26.36 -18.03
CA VAL A 203 -6.82 26.97 -18.46
C VAL A 203 -7.15 28.23 -17.65
N SER A 204 -6.86 28.27 -16.35
CA SER A 204 -7.08 29.49 -15.54
C SER A 204 -6.16 30.64 -15.93
N VAL A 205 -4.91 30.35 -16.31
CA VAL A 205 -3.96 31.38 -16.77
C VAL A 205 -4.40 31.97 -18.12
N ASN A 206 -4.88 31.14 -19.05
CA ASN A 206 -5.37 31.61 -20.35
C ASN A 206 -6.70 32.40 -20.30
N LYS A 207 -7.42 32.40 -19.16
CA LYS A 207 -8.64 33.22 -18.99
C LYS A 207 -8.35 34.60 -18.37
N LEU A 208 -7.12 34.84 -17.92
CA LEU A 208 -6.69 36.07 -17.26
C LEU A 208 -5.76 36.94 -18.14
N GLY A 209 -5.40 36.46 -19.33
CA GLY A 209 -4.68 37.22 -20.36
C GLY A 209 -5.57 37.44 -21.57
#